data_AF-A0AB37UGQ3-F1
#
_entry.id   AF-A0AB37UGQ3-F1
#
_cell.length_a   1.000
_cell.length_b   1.000
_cell.length_c   1.000
_cell.angle_alpha   90.00
_cell.angle_beta   90.00
_cell.angle_gamma   90.00
#
_symmetry.space_group_name_H-M   'P 1'
#
loop_
_entity.id
_entity.type
_entity.pdbx_description
1 polymer ?
#
loop_
_entity_poly.entity_id
_entity_poly.type
_entity_poly.pdbx_seq_one_letter_code
_entity_poly.pdbx_strand_id
1 'polypeptide(L)'
;MKYSIGLLSLAIVSATAPPVEAQQIRSVQFSYPQILSSRAVGNTQYITLNTGAYQPLSYLEILPMSNVVELTKGNILVTDRYERVINTDVSQIGGGIRINFERPIPPRTTLRIAMDDVYTAPRTNARVYKYRVYGRHIGFNQNITYGIASINTY
;
A
#
# COMPACT_ATOMS: atom_id res chain seq x y z
N MET A 1 74.70 -1.19 10.25
CA MET A 1 73.33 -1.52 10.69
C MET A 1 72.39 -1.25 9.52
N LYS A 2 71.46 -2.18 9.29
CA LYS A 2 70.46 -2.24 8.18
C LYS A 2 69.48 -1.05 8.24
N TYR A 3 68.87 -0.73 7.09
CA TYR A 3 67.44 -0.44 6.78
C TYR A 3 67.41 0.36 5.45
N SER A 4 67.19 -0.27 4.29
CA SER A 4 65.95 -0.78 3.68
C SER A 4 64.98 0.31 3.18
N ILE A 5 64.60 0.14 1.90
CA ILE A 5 63.89 1.04 0.99
C ILE A 5 62.40 1.20 1.37
N GLY A 6 61.83 2.39 1.15
CA GLY A 6 60.37 2.62 1.18
C GLY A 6 59.92 3.46 0.00
N LEU A 7 59.44 2.80 -1.06
CA LEU A 7 58.74 3.41 -2.20
C LEU A 7 57.42 4.06 -1.72
N LEU A 8 57.20 5.32 -2.08
CA LEU A 8 55.90 5.98 -1.98
C LEU A 8 54.94 5.36 -3.00
N SER A 9 53.97 4.58 -2.54
CA SER A 9 52.85 4.12 -3.37
C SER A 9 51.79 5.22 -3.44
N LEU A 10 51.50 5.72 -4.65
CA LEU A 10 50.29 6.49 -4.94
C LEU A 10 49.09 5.53 -4.85
N ALA A 11 48.23 5.73 -3.85
CA ALA A 11 46.90 5.12 -3.86
C ALA A 11 45.99 5.96 -4.78
N ILE A 12 45.62 5.41 -5.94
CA ILE A 12 44.49 5.93 -6.72
C ILE A 12 43.23 5.46 -6.00
N VAL A 13 42.59 6.36 -5.25
CA VAL A 13 41.23 6.12 -4.78
C VAL A 13 40.31 6.26 -5.98
N SER A 14 39.94 5.12 -6.57
CA SER A 14 38.81 5.04 -7.49
C SER A 14 37.55 5.26 -6.68
N ALA A 15 37.12 6.52 -6.53
CA ALA A 15 35.80 6.85 -6.02
C ALA A 15 34.76 6.43 -7.07
N THR A 16 34.29 5.18 -6.99
CA THR A 16 33.05 4.79 -7.65
C THR A 16 31.91 5.42 -6.84
N ALA A 17 31.54 6.65 -7.22
CA ALA A 17 30.27 7.21 -6.79
C ALA A 17 29.18 6.19 -7.16
N PRO A 18 28.29 5.79 -6.24
CA PRO A 18 27.16 4.97 -6.62
C PRO A 18 26.36 5.76 -7.67
N PRO A 19 25.85 5.10 -8.73
CA PRO A 19 25.15 5.80 -9.79
C PRO A 19 23.93 6.48 -9.18
N VAL A 20 23.89 7.81 -9.28
CA VAL A 20 22.71 8.66 -8.97
C VAL A 20 21.46 8.15 -9.69
N GLU A 21 21.65 7.41 -10.79
CA GLU A 21 20.65 6.71 -11.59
C GLU A 21 19.88 5.61 -10.83
N ALA A 22 20.48 4.95 -9.84
CA ALA A 22 19.80 3.89 -9.07
C ALA A 22 18.74 4.44 -8.09
N GLN A 23 18.83 5.72 -7.71
CA GLN A 23 17.83 6.35 -6.84
C GLN A 23 16.61 6.87 -7.62
N GLN A 24 16.73 7.04 -8.95
CA GLN A 24 15.64 7.51 -9.81
C GLN A 24 14.66 6.39 -10.23
N ILE A 25 15.03 5.12 -10.02
CA ILE A 25 14.25 3.95 -10.48
C ILE A 25 13.00 3.66 -9.59
N ARG A 26 12.85 4.30 -8.43
CA ARG A 26 11.71 4.03 -7.51
C ARG A 26 10.68 5.15 -7.35
N SER A 27 10.78 6.25 -8.08
CA SER A 27 9.67 7.20 -8.23
C SER A 27 8.74 6.73 -9.35
N VAL A 28 8.11 5.56 -9.17
CA VAL A 28 7.15 5.04 -10.15
C VAL A 28 5.98 6.03 -10.30
N GLN A 29 6.06 6.85 -11.34
CA GLN A 29 5.15 7.03 -12.49
C GLN A 29 3.70 6.53 -12.38
N PHE A 30 3.05 6.56 -11.22
CA PHE A 30 1.63 6.23 -11.14
C PHE A 30 0.77 7.44 -11.50
N SER A 31 0.36 7.55 -12.76
CA SER A 31 -0.61 8.57 -13.19
C SER A 31 -2.01 8.29 -12.62
N TYR A 32 -2.39 7.01 -12.55
CA TYR A 32 -3.70 6.57 -12.07
C TYR A 32 -3.62 5.85 -10.72
N PRO A 33 -4.63 6.02 -9.85
CA PRO A 33 -4.71 5.28 -8.61
C PRO A 33 -4.81 3.78 -8.86
N GLN A 34 -4.08 2.96 -8.11
CA GLN A 34 -4.03 1.52 -8.35
C GLN A 34 -3.58 0.72 -7.13
N ILE A 35 -4.00 -0.54 -7.06
CA ILE A 35 -3.44 -1.53 -6.14
C ILE A 35 -2.06 -1.95 -6.64
N LEU A 36 -1.07 -1.91 -5.75
CA LEU A 36 0.29 -2.38 -6.00
C LEU A 36 0.47 -3.84 -5.58
N SER A 37 -0.17 -4.25 -4.48
CA SER A 37 -0.13 -5.64 -4.03
C SER A 37 -1.29 -5.97 -3.08
N SER A 38 -1.60 -7.26 -3.00
CA SER A 38 -2.42 -7.85 -1.94
C SER A 38 -1.76 -9.13 -1.47
N ARG A 39 -1.52 -9.26 -0.16
CA ARG A 39 -0.85 -10.43 0.42
C ARG A 39 -1.32 -10.69 1.84
N ALA A 40 -1.18 -11.93 2.30
CA ALA A 40 -1.41 -12.30 3.69
C ALA A 40 -0.09 -12.67 4.38
N VAL A 41 0.05 -12.30 5.65
CA VAL A 41 1.16 -12.75 6.52
C VAL A 41 0.57 -13.08 7.88
N GLY A 42 0.58 -14.36 8.27
CA GLY A 42 -0.21 -14.81 9.42
C GLY A 42 -1.68 -14.43 9.24
N ASN A 43 -2.35 -13.97 10.30
CA ASN A 43 -3.75 -13.56 10.22
C ASN A 43 -3.97 -12.18 9.58
N THR A 44 -2.90 -11.44 9.27
CA THR A 44 -2.99 -10.09 8.71
C THR A 44 -3.09 -10.11 7.19
N GLN A 45 -4.08 -9.39 6.68
CA GLN A 45 -4.23 -9.11 5.24
C GLN A 45 -3.66 -7.72 4.93
N TYR A 46 -2.81 -7.63 3.93
CA TYR A 46 -2.20 -6.39 3.48
C TYR A 46 -2.68 -6.03 2.08
N ILE A 47 -3.16 -4.80 1.92
CA ILE A 47 -3.38 -4.17 0.62
C ILE A 47 -2.45 -2.96 0.53
N THR A 48 -1.58 -2.95 -0.47
CA THR A 48 -0.74 -1.79 -0.77
C THR A 48 -1.27 -1.12 -2.03
N LEU A 49 -1.43 0.19 -2.01
CA LEU A 49 -1.97 0.96 -3.14
C LEU A 49 -1.30 2.33 -3.27
N ASN A 50 -1.42 2.94 -4.45
CA ASN A 50 -0.97 4.29 -4.71
C ASN A 50 -2.15 5.20 -5.07
N THR A 51 -2.18 6.42 -4.53
CA THR A 51 -3.28 7.39 -4.71
C THR A 51 -3.32 8.07 -6.08
N GLY A 52 -2.39 7.78 -6.99
CA GLY A 52 -2.33 8.38 -8.33
C GLY A 52 -1.85 9.84 -8.30
N ALA A 53 -1.71 10.46 -9.47
CA ALA A 53 -0.93 11.70 -9.59
C ALA A 53 -1.69 13.00 -9.27
N TYR A 54 -3.02 13.00 -9.28
CA TYR A 54 -3.77 14.24 -9.52
C TYR A 54 -4.55 14.79 -8.32
N GLN A 55 -5.37 13.98 -7.66
CA GLN A 55 -6.30 14.50 -6.64
C GLN A 55 -6.13 13.85 -5.27
N PRO A 56 -6.25 14.61 -4.17
CA PRO A 56 -6.23 14.05 -2.83
C PRO A 56 -7.36 13.03 -2.59
N LEU A 57 -7.07 12.00 -1.83
CA LEU A 57 -7.99 10.91 -1.48
C LEU A 57 -8.65 11.20 -0.12
N SER A 58 -9.99 11.16 -0.07
CA SER A 58 -10.79 11.44 1.12
C SER A 58 -11.23 10.17 1.87
N TYR A 59 -11.60 9.11 1.14
CA TYR A 59 -11.89 7.81 1.73
C TYR A 59 -11.61 6.68 0.75
N LEU A 60 -11.43 5.46 1.29
CA LEU A 60 -11.39 4.21 0.54
C LEU A 60 -12.59 3.33 0.87
N GLU A 61 -13.01 2.52 -0.10
CA GLU A 61 -13.98 1.45 0.10
C GLU A 61 -13.39 0.14 -0.39
N ILE A 62 -13.60 -0.92 0.39
CA ILE A 62 -13.22 -2.29 0.05
C ILE A 62 -14.50 -3.11 0.09
N LEU A 63 -15.03 -3.43 -1.08
CA LEU A 63 -16.35 -4.02 -1.26
C LEU A 63 -16.27 -5.44 -1.81
N PRO A 64 -17.07 -6.39 -1.31
CA PRO A 64 -17.07 -7.75 -1.83
C PRO A 64 -17.54 -7.76 -3.29
N MET A 65 -16.93 -8.62 -4.12
CA MET A 65 -17.38 -8.84 -5.50
C MET A 65 -18.60 -9.75 -5.61
N SER A 66 -18.97 -10.42 -4.52
CA SER A 66 -20.09 -11.35 -4.44
C SER A 66 -20.94 -11.03 -3.21
N ASN A 67 -22.26 -11.15 -3.35
CA ASN A 67 -23.22 -10.91 -2.26
C ASN A 67 -23.26 -12.01 -1.19
N VAL A 68 -22.52 -13.10 -1.39
CA VAL A 68 -22.45 -14.23 -0.44
C VAL A 68 -21.27 -14.12 0.52
N VAL A 69 -20.50 -13.03 0.44
CA VAL A 69 -19.29 -12.79 1.22
C VAL A 69 -19.40 -11.43 1.87
N GLU A 70 -19.07 -11.37 3.15
CA GLU A 70 -18.99 -10.12 3.89
C GLU A 70 -17.59 -9.98 4.49
N LEU A 71 -17.02 -8.79 4.38
CA LEU A 71 -15.78 -8.39 5.03
C LEU A 71 -16.16 -7.63 6.30
N THR A 72 -16.07 -8.29 7.44
CA THR A 72 -16.38 -7.66 8.73
C THR A 72 -15.19 -6.81 9.17
N LYS A 73 -15.48 -5.62 9.72
CA LYS A 73 -14.46 -4.75 10.33
C LYS A 73 -13.64 -5.51 11.39
N GLY A 74 -12.38 -5.76 11.07
CA GLY A 74 -11.34 -6.14 12.03
C GLY A 74 -10.57 -4.92 12.54
N ASN A 75 -9.38 -5.17 13.10
CA ASN A 75 -8.45 -4.10 13.43
C ASN A 75 -7.78 -3.63 12.12
N ILE A 76 -8.00 -2.37 11.76
CA ILE A 76 -7.46 -1.80 10.51
C ILE A 76 -6.46 -0.72 10.84
N LEU A 77 -5.25 -0.87 10.31
CA LEU A 77 -4.18 0.10 10.41
C LEU A 77 -3.79 0.56 9.01
N VAL A 78 -3.76 1.88 8.81
CA VAL A 78 -3.26 2.47 7.57
C VAL A 78 -1.94 3.19 7.85
N THR A 79 -0.93 2.87 7.05
CA THR A 79 0.36 3.55 7.08
C THR A 79 0.76 4.06 5.70
N ASP A 80 1.65 5.04 5.67
CA ASP A 80 2.31 5.46 4.43
C ASP A 80 3.58 4.62 4.14
N ARG A 81 4.27 4.94 3.05
CA ARG A 81 5.55 4.32 2.66
C ARG A 81 6.68 4.47 3.68
N TYR A 82 6.55 5.37 4.65
CA TYR A 82 7.51 5.62 5.72
C TYR A 82 7.03 5.03 7.05
N GLU A 83 6.00 4.17 7.02
CA GLU A 83 5.40 3.50 8.16
C GLU A 83 4.75 4.45 9.18
N ARG A 84 4.48 5.69 8.77
CA ARG A 84 3.74 6.64 9.62
C ARG A 84 2.28 6.26 9.62
N VAL A 85 1.72 6.15 10.81
CA VAL A 85 0.30 5.86 11.01
C VAL A 85 -0.55 7.03 10.51
N ILE A 86 -1.58 6.70 9.75
CA ILE A 86 -2.58 7.64 9.26
C ILE A 86 -3.86 7.41 10.07
N ASN A 87 -4.34 8.46 10.73
CA ASN A 87 -5.59 8.39 11.47
C ASN A 87 -6.76 8.17 10.51
N THR A 88 -7.61 7.21 10.87
CA THR A 88 -8.77 6.83 10.07
C THR A 88 -9.95 6.50 10.95
N ASP A 89 -11.14 6.73 10.42
CA ASP A 89 -12.38 6.17 10.95
C ASP A 89 -12.89 5.10 9.99
N VAL A 90 -13.25 3.94 10.53
CA VAL A 90 -13.62 2.76 9.75
C VAL A 90 -15.06 2.37 10.05
N SER A 91 -15.86 2.28 9.00
CA SER A 91 -17.28 1.90 9.07
C SER A 91 -17.60 0.72 8.14
N GLN A 92 -18.63 -0.03 8.49
CA GLN A 92 -19.15 -1.14 7.68
C GLN A 92 -20.11 -0.59 6.61
N ILE A 93 -19.94 -0.98 5.34
CA ILE A 93 -20.82 -0.57 4.23
C ILE A 93 -21.04 -1.69 3.22
N GLY A 94 -22.29 -2.02 2.88
CA GLY A 94 -22.61 -2.92 1.76
C GLY A 94 -21.87 -4.27 1.76
N GLY A 95 -21.72 -4.90 2.94
CA GLY A 95 -20.95 -6.14 3.11
C GLY A 95 -19.42 -5.96 3.05
N GLY A 96 -18.94 -4.73 2.91
CA GLY A 96 -17.53 -4.34 2.94
C GLY A 96 -17.26 -3.25 3.97
N ILE A 97 -16.16 -2.53 3.80
CA ILE A 97 -15.72 -1.47 4.73
C ILE A 97 -15.42 -0.17 3.99
N ARG A 98 -15.62 0.94 4.69
CA ARG A 98 -15.15 2.28 4.30
C ARG A 98 -14.14 2.76 5.30
N ILE A 99 -13.01 3.23 4.80
CA ILE A 99 -11.92 3.85 5.58
C ILE A 99 -11.94 5.35 5.26
N ASN A 100 -12.43 6.16 6.18
CA ASN A 100 -12.44 7.61 6.10
C ASN A 100 -11.12 8.16 6.64
N PHE A 101 -10.46 9.03 5.88
CA PHE A 101 -9.26 9.72 6.36
C PHE A 101 -9.65 11.03 7.06
N GLU A 102 -9.11 11.27 8.26
CA GLU A 102 -9.37 12.53 8.99
C GLU A 102 -8.92 13.76 8.21
N ARG A 103 -7.85 13.60 7.41
CA ARG A 103 -7.35 14.61 6.48
C ARG A 103 -7.17 13.98 5.12
N PRO A 104 -7.43 14.71 4.03
CA PRO A 104 -7.23 14.17 2.68
C PRO A 104 -5.79 13.73 2.46
N ILE A 105 -5.62 12.51 1.94
CA ILE A 105 -4.30 11.95 1.63
C ILE A 105 -3.79 12.57 0.33
N PRO A 106 -2.59 13.14 0.29
CA PRO A 106 -2.04 13.74 -0.92
C PRO A 106 -1.94 12.76 -2.10
N PRO A 107 -1.98 13.26 -3.33
CA PRO A 107 -1.61 12.48 -4.51
C PRO A 107 -0.20 11.87 -4.38
N ARG A 108 0.07 10.81 -5.15
CA ARG A 108 1.34 10.07 -5.21
C ARG A 108 1.75 9.46 -3.88
N THR A 109 0.80 9.26 -2.98
CA THR A 109 1.03 8.60 -1.70
C THR A 109 0.85 7.10 -1.88
N THR A 110 1.83 6.33 -1.44
CA THR A 110 1.65 4.88 -1.29
C THR A 110 1.14 4.60 0.11
N LEU A 111 -0.02 3.97 0.18
CA LEU A 111 -0.65 3.53 1.41
C LEU A 111 -0.52 2.02 1.55
N ARG A 112 -0.31 1.57 2.78
CA ARG A 112 -0.38 0.17 3.18
C ARG A 112 -1.49 0.03 4.21
N ILE A 113 -2.47 -0.79 3.87
CA ILE A 113 -3.62 -1.10 4.70
C ILE A 113 -3.37 -2.49 5.26
N ALA A 114 -3.16 -2.57 6.56
CA ALA A 114 -3.12 -3.82 7.31
C ALA A 114 -4.50 -4.04 7.92
N MET A 115 -5.03 -5.25 7.75
CA MET A 115 -6.31 -5.66 8.29
C MET A 115 -6.07 -6.95 9.07
N ASP A 116 -6.10 -6.82 10.39
CA ASP A 116 -5.92 -7.90 11.36
C ASP A 116 -7.29 -8.45 11.79
N ASP A 117 -7.32 -9.75 12.08
CA ASP A 117 -8.52 -10.48 12.52
C ASP A 117 -9.73 -10.24 11.62
N VAL A 118 -9.47 -10.14 10.32
CA VAL A 118 -10.50 -9.97 9.31
C VAL A 118 -11.34 -11.23 9.23
N TYR A 119 -12.56 -11.14 9.73
CA TYR A 119 -13.55 -12.17 9.50
C TYR A 119 -14.21 -11.95 8.13
N THR A 120 -14.13 -12.99 7.32
CA THR A 120 -14.86 -13.09 6.07
C THR A 120 -15.94 -14.13 6.26
N ALA A 121 -17.20 -13.70 6.38
CA ALA A 121 -18.30 -14.63 6.62
C ALA A 121 -18.44 -15.55 5.39
N PRO A 122 -18.07 -16.84 5.47
CA PRO A 122 -18.16 -17.71 4.32
C PRO A 122 -19.59 -18.23 4.25
N ARG A 123 -20.33 -17.86 3.21
CA ARG A 123 -21.46 -18.69 2.74
C ARG A 123 -21.00 -19.73 1.70
N THR A 124 -19.68 -19.88 1.51
CA THR A 124 -19.04 -20.79 0.56
C THR A 124 -17.70 -21.33 1.09
N ASN A 125 -17.15 -22.39 0.48
CA ASN A 125 -15.90 -23.04 0.89
C ASN A 125 -14.61 -22.42 0.30
N ALA A 126 -14.67 -21.20 -0.24
CA ALA A 126 -13.49 -20.57 -0.86
C ALA A 126 -12.51 -20.03 0.20
N ARG A 127 -11.21 -20.21 -0.04
CA ARG A 127 -10.11 -19.77 0.84
C ARG A 127 -9.59 -18.36 0.53
N VAL A 128 -9.97 -17.82 -0.63
CA VAL A 128 -9.55 -16.51 -1.11
C VAL A 128 -10.74 -15.83 -1.74
N TYR A 129 -11.09 -14.65 -1.24
CA TYR A 129 -12.16 -13.83 -1.80
C TYR A 129 -11.62 -12.57 -2.45
N LYS A 130 -12.34 -12.10 -3.47
CA LYS A 130 -11.98 -10.91 -4.26
C LYS A 130 -12.83 -9.73 -3.83
N TYR A 131 -12.17 -8.60 -3.64
CA TYR A 131 -12.77 -7.35 -3.21
C TYR A 131 -12.40 -6.24 -4.18
N ARG A 132 -13.38 -5.42 -4.57
CA ARG A 132 -13.11 -4.21 -5.33
C ARG A 132 -12.65 -3.12 -4.39
N VAL A 133 -11.60 -2.42 -4.76
CA VAL A 133 -11.09 -1.27 -4.01
C VAL A 133 -11.40 -0.01 -4.79
N TYR A 134 -12.08 0.92 -4.12
CA TYR A 134 -12.44 2.22 -4.67
C TYR A 134 -11.92 3.34 -3.77
N GLY A 135 -11.69 4.52 -4.34
CA GLY A 135 -11.34 5.71 -3.58
C GLY A 135 -12.13 6.92 -4.02
N ARG A 136 -12.62 7.70 -3.05
CA ARG A 136 -13.22 9.01 -3.31
C ARG A 136 -12.15 10.07 -3.27
N HIS A 137 -11.88 10.64 -4.43
CA HIS A 137 -10.95 11.74 -4.57
C HIS A 137 -11.69 13.08 -4.59
N ILE A 138 -11.11 14.07 -3.92
CA ILE A 138 -11.65 15.43 -3.87
C ILE A 138 -11.68 16.00 -5.30
N GLY A 139 -12.77 16.68 -5.64
CA GLY A 139 -12.96 17.29 -6.97
C GLY A 139 -13.51 16.35 -8.05
N PHE A 140 -13.60 15.04 -7.81
CA PHE A 140 -14.39 14.15 -8.67
C PHE A 140 -15.84 14.06 -8.17
N ASN A 141 -16.76 13.55 -8.98
CA ASN A 141 -18.16 13.29 -8.57
C ASN A 141 -18.46 11.81 -8.33
N GLN A 142 -17.49 10.94 -8.60
CA GLN A 142 -17.62 9.49 -8.48
C GLN A 142 -16.42 8.89 -7.74
N ASN A 143 -16.60 7.67 -7.26
CA ASN A 143 -15.49 6.86 -6.75
C ASN A 143 -14.62 6.37 -7.91
N ILE A 144 -13.30 6.39 -7.72
CA ILE A 144 -12.31 5.92 -8.69
C ILE A 144 -11.91 4.49 -8.32
N THR A 145 -11.89 3.58 -9.29
CA THR A 145 -11.47 2.19 -9.09
C THR A 145 -9.96 2.09 -8.97
N TYR A 146 -9.47 1.46 -7.91
CA TYR A 146 -8.05 1.12 -7.72
C TYR A 146 -7.72 -0.29 -8.23
N GLY A 147 -8.71 -1.19 -8.24
CA GLY A 147 -8.57 -2.54 -8.76
C GLY A 147 -9.22 -3.59 -7.86
N ILE A 148 -8.69 -4.81 -7.92
CA ILE A 148 -9.20 -5.96 -7.17
C ILE A 148 -8.13 -6.44 -6.19
N ALA A 149 -8.49 -6.44 -4.91
CA ALA A 149 -7.71 -7.05 -3.84
C ALA A 149 -8.13 -8.51 -3.63
N SER A 150 -7.18 -9.33 -3.16
CA SER A 150 -7.46 -10.69 -2.69
C SER A 150 -7.25 -10.74 -1.18
N ILE A 151 -8.24 -11.26 -0.46
CA ILE A 151 -8.20 -11.44 1.00
C ILE A 151 -8.34 -12.93 1.27
N ASN A 152 -7.38 -13.48 2.00
CA ASN A 152 -7.38 -14.87 2.41
C ASN A 152 -8.24 -15.07 3.65
N THR A 153 -8.84 -16.26 3.73
CA THR A 153 -9.65 -16.69 4.86
C THR A 153 -8.99 -17.89 5.52
N TYR A 154 -9.06 -17.95 6.85
CA TYR A 154 -8.46 -19.01 7.65
C TYR A 154 -9.53 -19.93 8.21
#